data_AF-A0A3P7ZAP0-F1
#
_entry.id   AF-A0A3P7ZAP0-F1
#
_cell.length_a   1.000
_cell.length_b   1.000
_cell.length_c   1.000
_cell.angle_alpha   90.00
_cell.angle_beta   90.00
_cell.angle_gamma   90.00
#
_symmetry.space_group_name_H-M   'P 1'
#
loop_
_entity.id
_entity.type
_entity.pdbx_description
1 polymer ?
#
loop_
_entity_poly.entity_id
_entity_poly.type
_entity_poly.pdbx_seq_one_letter_code
_entity_poly.pdbx_strand_id
1 'polypeptide(L)'
;MPFRNGHSPNSQTSHYLTLTEDSFMLQGSQLGSAFGYAIEVIDLNNDRFDDLLVGAPFEYSETVDGSFGGAVYIFYSSGIRRKRHENANVFLKPIKIRGQGIYSQFGLAITRLGNVDGDNNNYNDFAVGAPFTDNGKGAVYIYLGAKSSNTFKPEPVQIITADELPRINLHMKALKTFGFSLSGGSDLDGNGYNDLVIGAFASDTVILLRARPVIYITAQHIDNDMKIDIDGDSSCFRTAQTWYAHLLIH
;
A
#
# COMPACT_ATOMS: atom_id res chain seq x y z
N MET A 1 6.66 -11.14 -49.80
CA MET A 1 7.52 -11.74 -50.84
C MET A 1 8.86 -11.00 -50.84
N PRO A 2 9.99 -11.64 -51.15
CA PRO A 2 10.44 -12.97 -50.70
C PRO A 2 11.92 -12.94 -50.26
N PHE A 3 12.43 -13.97 -49.58
CA PHE A 3 13.71 -14.64 -49.85
C PHE A 3 13.69 -15.97 -49.08
N ARG A 4 13.17 -17.06 -49.67
CA ARG A 4 13.81 -18.09 -50.52
C ARG A 4 14.65 -19.10 -49.71
N ASN A 5 14.17 -20.36 -49.70
CA ASN A 5 14.70 -21.54 -49.01
C ASN A 5 16.14 -21.91 -49.39
N GLY A 6 16.90 -22.41 -48.40
CA GLY A 6 18.08 -23.27 -48.54
C GLY A 6 18.14 -24.25 -47.37
N HIS A 7 18.36 -25.53 -47.64
CA HIS A 7 18.32 -26.64 -46.68
C HIS A 7 19.69 -26.97 -46.04
N SER A 8 19.64 -27.41 -44.78
CA SER A 8 20.55 -28.32 -44.04
C SER A 8 21.84 -27.76 -43.42
N PRO A 9 22.45 -28.41 -42.39
CA PRO A 9 21.91 -28.86 -41.11
C PRO A 9 22.79 -28.32 -39.97
N ASN A 10 22.23 -27.60 -39.00
CA ASN A 10 22.83 -27.46 -37.68
C ASN A 10 21.77 -26.97 -36.70
N SER A 11 21.57 -27.75 -35.64
CA SER A 11 20.72 -27.43 -34.50
C SER A 11 21.27 -26.19 -33.78
N GLN A 12 21.02 -25.01 -34.33
CA GLN A 12 21.00 -23.78 -33.55
C GLN A 12 19.57 -23.60 -33.08
N THR A 13 19.34 -23.83 -31.79
CA THR A 13 18.12 -23.42 -31.10
C THR A 13 17.99 -21.92 -31.28
N SER A 14 17.17 -21.51 -32.24
CA SER A 14 16.77 -20.13 -32.41
C SER A 14 16.00 -19.73 -31.16
N HIS A 15 16.62 -18.91 -30.31
CA HIS A 15 15.96 -18.25 -29.18
C HIS A 15 15.02 -17.17 -29.72
N TYR A 16 13.92 -17.57 -30.35
CA TYR A 16 12.84 -16.65 -30.62
C TYR A 16 12.21 -16.25 -29.29
N LEU A 17 11.95 -14.96 -29.11
CA LEU A 17 11.28 -14.45 -27.94
C LEU A 17 9.80 -14.87 -28.00
N THR A 18 9.44 -15.96 -27.33
CA THR A 18 8.07 -16.48 -27.34
C THR A 18 7.38 -16.17 -26.01
N LEU A 19 6.63 -15.07 -25.98
CA LEU A 19 5.90 -14.63 -24.78
C LEU A 19 4.74 -15.56 -24.38
N THR A 20 4.38 -16.53 -25.23
CA THR A 20 3.21 -17.39 -25.04
C THR A 20 3.55 -18.84 -24.68
N GLU A 21 4.82 -19.25 -24.81
CA GLU A 21 5.22 -20.63 -24.54
C GLU A 21 5.15 -20.99 -23.05
N ASP A 22 5.15 -19.97 -22.19
CA ASP A 22 5.10 -20.09 -20.74
C ASP A 22 4.08 -19.12 -20.15
N SER A 23 2.81 -19.25 -20.57
CA SER A 23 1.70 -18.45 -20.09
C SER A 23 0.90 -19.16 -18.98
N PHE A 24 0.35 -18.39 -18.07
CA PHE A 24 -0.75 -18.80 -17.18
C PHE A 24 -1.72 -17.63 -17.04
N MET A 25 -2.93 -17.91 -16.54
CA MET A 25 -4.01 -16.93 -16.43
C MET A 25 -4.46 -16.80 -14.99
N LEU A 26 -4.54 -15.55 -14.51
CA LEU A 26 -5.17 -15.20 -13.25
C LEU A 26 -6.62 -14.78 -13.53
N GLN A 27 -7.54 -15.22 -12.68
CA GLN A 27 -8.97 -14.93 -12.81
C GLN A 27 -9.47 -14.16 -11.58
N GLY A 28 -10.22 -13.08 -11.81
CA GLY A 28 -10.90 -12.33 -10.76
C GLY A 28 -12.09 -13.11 -10.17
N SER A 29 -12.51 -12.76 -8.95
CA SER A 29 -13.56 -13.53 -8.25
C SER A 29 -15.00 -13.18 -8.62
N GLN A 30 -15.25 -12.06 -9.29
CA GLN A 30 -16.60 -11.58 -9.59
C GLN A 30 -16.72 -11.12 -11.05
N LEU A 31 -17.79 -11.56 -11.73
CA LEU A 31 -18.11 -11.13 -13.08
C LEU A 31 -18.40 -9.62 -13.12
N GLY A 32 -17.87 -8.91 -14.11
CA GLY A 32 -18.09 -7.47 -14.26
C GLY A 32 -17.24 -6.59 -13.34
N SER A 33 -16.40 -7.18 -12.48
CA SER A 33 -15.50 -6.45 -11.56
C SER A 33 -14.40 -5.63 -12.24
N ALA A 34 -14.17 -5.86 -13.53
CA ALA A 34 -13.02 -5.38 -14.29
C ALA A 34 -11.67 -5.71 -13.62
N PHE A 35 -11.53 -6.93 -13.09
CA PHE A 35 -10.23 -7.45 -12.68
C PHE A 35 -9.19 -7.32 -13.81
N GLY A 36 -8.08 -6.63 -13.53
CA GLY A 36 -7.06 -6.29 -14.52
C GLY A 36 -7.17 -4.85 -15.05
N TYR A 37 -8.07 -4.01 -14.50
CA TYR A 37 -8.24 -2.63 -14.94
C TYR A 37 -6.98 -1.79 -14.70
N ALA A 38 -6.36 -1.95 -13.53
CA ALA A 38 -5.08 -1.36 -13.18
C ALA A 38 -4.12 -2.47 -12.76
N ILE A 39 -2.85 -2.36 -13.17
CA ILE A 39 -1.80 -3.32 -12.87
C ILE A 39 -0.56 -2.56 -12.42
N GLU A 40 0.04 -2.98 -11.32
CA GLU A 40 1.35 -2.50 -10.86
C GLU A 40 2.23 -3.70 -10.53
N VAL A 41 3.51 -3.63 -10.92
CA VAL A 41 4.51 -4.68 -10.71
C VAL A 41 5.61 -4.10 -9.83
N ILE A 42 5.78 -4.68 -8.65
CA ILE A 42 6.63 -4.14 -7.59
C ILE A 42 7.07 -5.26 -6.65
N ASP A 43 8.34 -5.30 -6.29
CA ASP A 43 8.88 -6.21 -5.25
C ASP A 43 8.49 -5.67 -3.85
N LEU A 44 7.33 -6.06 -3.31
CA LEU A 44 6.80 -5.50 -2.06
C LEU A 44 7.63 -5.92 -0.84
N ASN A 45 8.19 -7.13 -0.86
CA ASN A 45 8.93 -7.71 0.26
C ASN A 45 10.46 -7.65 0.09
N ASN A 46 10.96 -6.99 -0.97
CA ASN A 46 12.38 -6.83 -1.27
C ASN A 46 13.14 -8.17 -1.36
N ASP A 47 12.49 -9.21 -1.91
CA ASP A 47 13.08 -10.54 -2.10
C ASP A 47 13.74 -10.73 -3.49
N ARG A 48 13.74 -9.67 -4.30
CA ARG A 48 14.22 -9.59 -5.69
C ARG A 48 13.34 -10.30 -6.71
N PHE A 49 12.12 -10.66 -6.35
CA PHE A 49 11.10 -11.10 -7.28
C PHE A 49 9.94 -10.09 -7.27
N ASP A 50 9.49 -9.70 -8.45
CA ASP A 50 8.38 -8.77 -8.52
C ASP A 50 7.07 -9.44 -8.09
N ASP A 51 6.32 -8.74 -7.24
CA ASP A 51 4.95 -9.05 -6.90
C ASP A 51 3.99 -8.31 -7.85
N LEU A 52 2.72 -8.73 -7.84
CA LEU A 52 1.71 -8.22 -8.76
C LEU A 52 0.50 -7.67 -8.00
N LEU A 53 0.14 -6.42 -8.29
CA LEU A 53 -1.07 -5.79 -7.80
C LEU A 53 -2.06 -5.66 -8.96
N VAL A 54 -3.30 -6.07 -8.74
CA VAL A 54 -4.35 -6.06 -9.76
C VAL A 54 -5.61 -5.40 -9.23
N GLY A 55 -6.01 -4.30 -9.87
CA GLY A 55 -7.24 -3.57 -9.58
C GLY A 55 -8.48 -4.24 -10.17
N ALA A 56 -9.57 -4.18 -9.41
CA ALA A 56 -10.91 -4.60 -9.79
C ALA A 56 -11.92 -3.53 -9.32
N PRO A 57 -11.92 -2.32 -9.90
CA PRO A 57 -12.64 -1.15 -9.38
C PRO A 57 -14.16 -1.28 -9.37
N PHE A 58 -14.72 -2.19 -10.17
CA PHE A 58 -16.17 -2.41 -10.21
C PHE A 58 -16.62 -3.63 -9.40
N GLU A 59 -15.70 -4.25 -8.64
CA GLU A 59 -16.10 -5.32 -7.73
C GLU A 59 -16.96 -4.78 -6.59
N TYR A 60 -18.01 -5.50 -6.23
CA TYR A 60 -18.94 -5.11 -5.20
C TYR A 60 -19.09 -6.16 -4.11
N SER A 61 -19.18 -5.73 -2.86
CA SER A 61 -19.47 -6.60 -1.73
C SER A 61 -20.24 -5.86 -0.64
N GLU A 62 -21.29 -6.48 -0.12
CA GLU A 62 -21.94 -6.09 1.14
C GLU A 62 -21.66 -7.17 2.18
N THR A 63 -21.19 -6.77 3.36
CA THR A 63 -20.99 -7.65 4.52
C THR A 63 -21.55 -6.98 5.77
N VAL A 64 -21.50 -7.68 6.90
CA VAL A 64 -21.85 -7.11 8.22
C VAL A 64 -20.99 -5.90 8.59
N ASP A 65 -19.78 -5.81 8.02
CA ASP A 65 -18.81 -4.73 8.28
C ASP A 65 -19.03 -3.51 7.37
N GLY A 66 -19.99 -3.58 6.44
CA GLY A 66 -20.37 -2.48 5.57
C GLY A 66 -20.42 -2.85 4.09
N SER A 67 -20.43 -1.82 3.25
CA SER A 67 -20.44 -1.97 1.80
C SER A 67 -19.11 -1.52 1.20
N PHE A 68 -18.69 -2.22 0.16
CA PHE A 68 -17.38 -2.07 -0.45
C PHE A 68 -17.48 -1.98 -1.97
N GLY A 69 -16.84 -0.96 -2.53
CA GLY A 69 -16.85 -0.62 -3.94
C GLY A 69 -15.43 -0.61 -4.51
N GLY A 70 -15.09 -1.66 -5.24
CA GLY A 70 -13.77 -1.88 -5.79
C GLY A 70 -12.84 -2.64 -4.85
N ALA A 71 -11.85 -3.29 -5.46
CA ALA A 71 -10.86 -4.09 -4.76
C ALA A 71 -9.49 -4.01 -5.45
N VAL A 72 -8.45 -4.33 -4.68
CA VAL A 72 -7.12 -4.64 -5.21
C VAL A 72 -6.70 -6.02 -4.70
N TYR A 73 -6.19 -6.83 -5.60
CA TYR A 73 -5.61 -8.14 -5.32
C TYR A 73 -4.11 -8.02 -5.31
N ILE A 74 -3.48 -8.52 -4.25
CA ILE A 74 -2.03 -8.49 -4.05
C ILE A 74 -1.54 -9.93 -4.15
N PHE A 75 -0.78 -10.21 -5.21
CA PHE A 75 -0.18 -11.49 -5.50
C PHE A 75 1.30 -11.42 -5.20
N TYR A 76 1.69 -11.89 -4.01
CA TYR A 76 3.10 -12.12 -3.72
C TYR A 76 3.64 -13.23 -4.63
N SER A 77 4.84 -13.01 -5.17
CA SER A 77 5.64 -14.04 -5.81
C SER A 77 5.95 -15.14 -4.79
N SER A 78 6.19 -16.34 -5.30
CA SER A 78 6.68 -17.45 -4.48
C SER A 78 8.16 -17.31 -4.11
N GLY A 79 8.87 -16.31 -4.63
CA GLY A 79 10.30 -16.06 -4.35
C GLY A 79 11.23 -17.15 -4.88
N ILE A 80 10.73 -18.02 -5.77
CA ILE A 80 11.45 -19.20 -6.26
C ILE A 80 11.59 -19.10 -7.78
N ARG A 81 12.82 -19.23 -8.28
CA ARG A 81 13.08 -19.37 -9.72
C ARG A 81 12.44 -20.67 -10.22
N ARG A 82 11.50 -20.53 -11.15
CA ARG A 82 10.73 -21.65 -11.71
C ARG A 82 11.36 -22.20 -12.97
N LYS A 83 11.11 -23.49 -13.21
CA LYS A 83 11.42 -24.10 -14.51
C LYS A 83 10.33 -23.74 -15.51
N ARG A 84 10.63 -23.95 -16.79
CA ARG A 84 9.66 -23.83 -17.86
C ARG A 84 8.42 -24.69 -17.56
N HIS A 85 7.23 -24.16 -17.82
CA HIS A 85 5.91 -24.78 -17.59
C HIS A 85 5.42 -24.85 -16.14
N GLU A 86 6.10 -24.19 -15.18
CA GLU A 86 5.67 -24.12 -13.77
C GLU A 86 4.95 -22.80 -13.42
N ASN A 87 4.48 -22.02 -14.41
CA ASN A 87 4.03 -20.63 -14.19
C ASN A 87 2.81 -20.50 -13.27
N ALA A 88 1.94 -21.52 -13.22
CA ALA A 88 0.78 -21.51 -12.33
C ALA A 88 1.15 -21.41 -10.84
N ASN A 89 2.41 -21.68 -10.49
CA ASN A 89 2.96 -21.59 -9.13
C ASN A 89 3.83 -20.35 -8.91
N VAL A 90 3.83 -19.38 -9.84
CA VAL A 90 4.63 -18.15 -9.71
C VAL A 90 4.14 -17.34 -8.52
N PHE A 91 2.83 -17.13 -8.41
CA PHE A 91 2.22 -16.35 -7.34
C PHE A 91 1.57 -17.22 -6.27
N LEU A 92 1.59 -16.70 -5.05
CA LEU A 92 0.83 -17.22 -3.92
C LEU A 92 -0.66 -16.85 -4.04
N LYS A 93 -1.49 -17.42 -3.16
CA LYS A 93 -2.90 -17.02 -3.07
C LYS A 93 -2.99 -15.52 -2.75
N PRO A 94 -3.81 -14.75 -3.48
CA PRO A 94 -3.83 -13.30 -3.30
C PRO A 94 -4.45 -12.89 -1.98
N ILE A 95 -3.92 -11.80 -1.44
CA ILE A 95 -4.63 -10.97 -0.46
C ILE A 95 -5.58 -10.08 -1.24
N LYS A 96 -6.76 -9.81 -0.68
CA LYS A 96 -7.71 -8.87 -1.26
C LYS A 96 -8.02 -7.75 -0.29
N ILE A 97 -7.67 -6.53 -0.68
CA ILE A 97 -8.05 -5.29 0.01
C ILE A 97 -9.22 -4.63 -0.70
N ARG A 98 -10.06 -3.92 0.05
CA ARG A 98 -11.33 -3.36 -0.43
C ARG A 98 -11.49 -1.92 0.01
N GLY A 99 -12.05 -1.09 -0.88
CA GLY A 99 -12.43 0.28 -0.54
C GLY A 99 -13.80 0.32 0.12
N GLN A 100 -13.94 1.12 1.18
CA GLN A 100 -15.24 1.37 1.80
C GLN A 100 -16.16 2.18 0.87
N GLY A 101 -17.46 1.94 0.97
CA GLY A 101 -18.52 2.62 0.21
C GLY A 101 -18.80 1.97 -1.14
N ILE A 102 -20.10 1.85 -1.48
CA ILE A 102 -20.61 1.12 -2.65
C ILE A 102 -20.03 1.53 -4.01
N TYR A 103 -19.61 2.79 -4.17
CA TYR A 103 -19.19 3.35 -5.46
C TYR A 103 -17.81 4.01 -5.39
N SER A 104 -16.95 3.66 -4.43
CA SER A 104 -15.64 4.30 -4.30
C SER A 104 -14.72 4.04 -5.51
N GLN A 105 -14.94 2.93 -6.21
CA GLN A 105 -14.10 2.42 -7.31
C GLN A 105 -12.63 2.31 -6.89
N PHE A 106 -12.43 1.81 -5.68
CA PHE A 106 -11.12 1.55 -5.14
C PHE A 106 -10.36 0.55 -6.03
N GLY A 107 -9.10 0.87 -6.35
CA GLY A 107 -8.30 0.06 -7.28
C GLY A 107 -8.41 0.49 -8.73
N LEU A 108 -9.01 1.66 -9.02
CA LEU A 108 -9.05 2.24 -10.36
C LEU A 108 -7.67 2.71 -10.82
N ALA A 109 -6.85 3.19 -9.89
CA ALA A 109 -5.45 3.53 -10.11
C ALA A 109 -4.59 2.91 -9.01
N ILE A 110 -3.41 2.43 -9.37
CA ILE A 110 -2.41 1.87 -8.45
C ILE A 110 -1.06 2.44 -8.89
N THR A 111 -0.20 2.79 -7.95
CA THR A 111 1.18 3.17 -8.26
C THR A 111 2.13 2.77 -7.15
N ARG A 112 3.35 2.39 -7.51
CA ARG A 112 4.45 2.17 -6.56
C ARG A 112 4.90 3.48 -5.93
N LEU A 113 5.33 3.40 -4.68
CA LEU A 113 5.94 4.51 -3.93
C LEU A 113 7.39 4.21 -3.53
N GLY A 114 7.81 2.95 -3.53
CA GLY A 114 9.10 2.55 -2.94
C GLY A 114 9.02 2.53 -1.41
N ASN A 115 10.15 2.47 -0.72
CA ASN A 115 10.22 2.50 0.75
C ASN A 115 9.97 3.94 1.27
N VAL A 116 8.71 4.35 1.44
CA VAL A 116 8.36 5.72 1.88
C VAL A 116 8.34 5.87 3.39
N ASP A 117 8.11 4.80 4.14
CA ASP A 117 8.21 4.83 5.60
C ASP A 117 9.67 4.71 6.09
N GLY A 118 10.60 4.32 5.22
CA GLY A 118 12.03 4.25 5.51
C GLY A 118 12.40 3.02 6.34
N ASP A 119 11.61 1.94 6.27
CA ASP A 119 11.83 0.76 7.08
C ASP A 119 13.18 0.07 6.77
N ASN A 120 13.78 -0.56 7.78
CA ASN A 120 15.12 -1.15 7.66
C ASN A 120 15.18 -2.39 6.74
N ASN A 121 14.05 -3.02 6.44
CA ASN A 121 13.98 -4.13 5.49
C ASN A 121 13.86 -3.64 4.04
N ASN A 122 13.62 -2.34 3.84
CA ASN A 122 13.38 -1.71 2.55
C ASN A 122 12.22 -2.35 1.78
N TYR A 123 11.12 -2.65 2.47
CA TYR A 123 9.91 -3.07 1.80
C TYR A 123 9.38 -1.91 0.95
N ASN A 124 8.81 -2.25 -0.20
CA ASN A 124 8.28 -1.24 -1.10
C ASN A 124 6.79 -1.04 -0.84
N ASP A 125 6.38 0.22 -0.82
CA ASP A 125 5.03 0.65 -0.52
C ASP A 125 4.29 1.05 -1.80
N PHE A 126 2.97 1.21 -1.70
CA PHE A 126 2.13 1.56 -2.84
C PHE A 126 0.94 2.43 -2.45
N ALA A 127 0.40 3.14 -3.44
CA ALA A 127 -0.81 3.93 -3.33
C ALA A 127 -1.93 3.35 -4.20
N VAL A 128 -3.16 3.46 -3.72
CA VAL A 128 -4.38 3.07 -4.45
C VAL A 128 -5.36 4.23 -4.50
N GLY A 129 -5.89 4.51 -5.68
CA GLY A 129 -6.90 5.54 -5.90
C GLY A 129 -8.33 5.00 -5.73
N ALA A 130 -9.19 5.80 -5.12
CA ALA A 130 -10.64 5.61 -5.11
C ALA A 130 -11.34 6.95 -5.42
N PRO A 131 -11.38 7.33 -6.72
CA PRO A 131 -11.80 8.68 -7.13
C PRO A 131 -13.24 9.02 -6.79
N PHE A 132 -14.09 8.02 -6.50
CA PHE A 132 -15.51 8.24 -6.29
C PHE A 132 -15.96 8.11 -4.83
N THR A 133 -15.03 7.88 -3.89
CA THR A 133 -15.26 7.98 -2.44
C THR A 133 -15.80 9.36 -2.06
N ASP A 134 -16.57 9.40 -0.97
CA ASP A 134 -17.16 10.61 -0.38
C ASP A 134 -17.89 11.48 -1.43
N ASN A 135 -18.90 10.88 -2.07
CA ASN A 135 -19.73 11.55 -3.08
C ASN A 135 -18.91 12.16 -4.24
N GLY A 136 -17.94 11.40 -4.74
CA GLY A 136 -17.13 11.80 -5.89
C GLY A 136 -16.01 12.78 -5.56
N LYS A 137 -15.74 13.12 -4.29
CA LYS A 137 -14.55 13.92 -3.95
C LYS A 137 -13.27 13.13 -4.24
N GLY A 138 -13.26 11.86 -3.86
CA GLY A 138 -12.17 10.93 -4.08
C GLY A 138 -11.13 10.94 -2.96
N ALA A 139 -10.36 9.86 -2.89
CA ALA A 139 -9.30 9.64 -1.91
C ALA A 139 -8.17 8.78 -2.50
N VAL A 140 -7.00 8.87 -1.88
CA VAL A 140 -5.84 8.01 -2.15
C VAL A 140 -5.43 7.31 -0.84
N TYR A 141 -5.17 6.02 -0.93
CA TYR A 141 -4.88 5.13 0.19
C TYR A 141 -3.44 4.64 0.09
N ILE A 142 -2.66 4.80 1.15
CA ILE A 142 -1.26 4.37 1.22
C ILE A 142 -1.17 3.07 2.01
N TYR A 143 -0.47 2.09 1.45
CA TYR A 143 -0.26 0.77 2.03
C TYR A 143 1.23 0.48 2.10
N LEU A 144 1.66 -0.07 3.24
CA LEU A 144 3.05 -0.47 3.43
C LEU A 144 3.27 -1.89 2.92
N GLY A 145 4.47 -2.10 2.37
CA GLY A 145 4.98 -3.44 2.07
C GLY A 145 5.12 -4.29 3.33
N ALA A 146 5.21 -5.61 3.15
CA ALA A 146 5.46 -6.52 4.25
C ALA A 146 6.23 -7.75 3.76
N LYS A 147 6.90 -8.43 4.70
CA LYS A 147 7.69 -9.63 4.42
C LYS A 147 6.96 -10.72 3.62
N SER A 148 5.66 -10.86 3.86
CA SER A 148 4.83 -11.92 3.30
C SER A 148 3.35 -11.58 3.40
N SER A 149 2.52 -12.36 2.72
CA SER A 149 1.07 -12.27 2.82
C SER A 149 0.52 -12.41 4.24
N ASN A 150 1.20 -13.16 5.11
CA ASN A 150 0.73 -13.40 6.48
C ASN A 150 1.01 -12.22 7.42
N THR A 151 1.98 -11.38 7.07
CA THR A 151 2.39 -10.21 7.87
C THR A 151 1.88 -8.90 7.31
N PHE A 152 1.32 -8.93 6.09
CA PHE A 152 0.73 -7.77 5.43
C PHE A 152 -0.52 -7.30 6.19
N LYS A 153 -0.63 -5.98 6.39
CA LYS A 153 -1.79 -5.36 7.05
C LYS A 153 -2.76 -4.83 5.98
N PRO A 154 -4.02 -5.28 5.96
CA PRO A 154 -4.99 -4.87 4.95
C PRO A 154 -5.53 -3.44 5.18
N GLU A 155 -5.27 -2.82 6.32
CA GLU A 155 -5.64 -1.45 6.61
C GLU A 155 -4.61 -0.45 6.04
N PRO A 156 -5.07 0.66 5.41
CA PRO A 156 -4.17 1.71 4.94
C PRO A 156 -3.52 2.42 6.12
N VAL A 157 -2.24 2.79 5.98
CA VAL A 157 -1.53 3.58 6.98
C VAL A 157 -1.83 5.07 6.88
N GLN A 158 -2.25 5.52 5.70
CA GLN A 158 -2.68 6.88 5.47
C GLN A 158 -3.79 6.90 4.42
N ILE A 159 -4.80 7.73 4.64
CA ILE A 159 -5.83 8.07 3.66
C ILE A 159 -5.69 9.56 3.41
N ILE A 160 -5.44 9.93 2.17
CA ILE A 160 -5.31 11.32 1.75
C ILE A 160 -6.62 11.70 1.08
N THR A 161 -7.35 12.61 1.70
CA THR A 161 -8.61 13.12 1.15
C THR A 161 -8.42 14.49 0.50
N ALA A 162 -9.26 14.80 -0.48
CA ALA A 162 -9.23 16.09 -1.15
C ALA A 162 -9.39 17.30 -0.20
N ASP A 163 -10.10 17.12 0.92
CA ASP A 163 -10.39 18.20 1.88
C ASP A 163 -9.20 18.52 2.80
N GLU A 164 -8.23 17.62 2.92
CA GLU A 164 -6.99 17.84 3.69
C GLU A 164 -5.96 18.69 2.94
N LEU A 165 -6.15 18.89 1.63
CA LEU A 165 -5.20 19.62 0.81
C LEU A 165 -5.25 21.12 1.14
N PRO A 166 -4.08 21.81 1.17
CA PRO A 166 -4.04 23.23 1.41
C PRO A 166 -4.94 23.98 0.42
N ARG A 167 -5.87 24.80 0.93
CA ARG A 167 -6.65 25.70 0.09
C ARG A 167 -5.79 26.90 -0.28
N ILE A 168 -4.93 26.72 -1.28
CA ILE A 168 -3.96 27.75 -1.69
C ILE A 168 -4.66 28.99 -2.25
N ASN A 169 -5.88 28.83 -2.80
CA ASN A 169 -6.72 29.93 -3.25
C ASN A 169 -8.15 29.82 -2.71
N LEU A 170 -8.69 30.93 -2.19
CA LEU A 170 -10.07 31.04 -1.68
C LEU A 170 -11.16 30.74 -2.74
N HIS A 171 -10.79 30.67 -4.02
CA HIS A 171 -11.67 30.37 -5.16
C HIS A 171 -11.57 28.93 -5.68
N MET A 172 -10.78 28.05 -5.05
CA MET A 172 -10.75 26.64 -5.48
C MET A 172 -12.10 25.98 -5.22
N LYS A 173 -12.74 25.52 -6.29
CA LYS A 173 -13.90 24.62 -6.20
C LYS A 173 -13.47 23.36 -5.44
N ALA A 174 -14.41 22.74 -4.73
CA ALA A 174 -14.18 21.46 -4.10
C ALA A 174 -13.72 20.45 -5.15
N LEU A 175 -12.58 19.79 -4.90
CA LEU A 175 -12.04 18.81 -5.83
C LEU A 175 -13.00 17.62 -5.96
N LYS A 176 -13.03 17.07 -7.16
CA LYS A 176 -13.77 15.87 -7.55
C LYS A 176 -12.84 14.93 -8.26
N THR A 177 -13.10 13.63 -8.15
CA THR A 177 -12.32 12.55 -8.78
C THR A 177 -10.86 12.53 -8.35
N PHE A 178 -10.54 13.02 -7.15
CA PHE A 178 -9.19 12.97 -6.60
C PHE A 178 -8.72 11.53 -6.45
N GLY A 179 -7.58 11.17 -7.04
CA GLY A 179 -7.08 9.79 -7.08
C GLY A 179 -7.51 9.01 -8.31
N PHE A 180 -8.00 9.68 -9.38
CA PHE A 180 -8.40 9.00 -10.61
C PHE A 180 -7.20 8.44 -11.38
N SER A 181 -6.07 9.14 -11.37
CA SER A 181 -4.80 8.68 -11.93
C SER A 181 -3.70 8.97 -10.92
N LEU A 182 -2.73 8.07 -10.83
CA LEU A 182 -1.61 8.19 -9.91
C LEU A 182 -0.30 7.98 -10.65
N SER A 183 0.75 8.67 -10.21
CA SER A 183 2.11 8.40 -10.60
C SER A 183 3.02 8.66 -9.41
N GLY A 184 3.71 7.62 -8.94
CA GLY A 184 4.71 7.68 -7.90
C GLY A 184 6.00 6.99 -8.29
N GLY A 185 6.88 6.79 -7.32
CA GLY A 185 8.15 6.08 -7.51
C GLY A 185 9.24 6.93 -8.15
N SER A 186 9.14 8.26 -8.07
CA SER A 186 10.18 9.19 -8.52
C SER A 186 10.27 10.36 -7.57
N ASP A 187 11.50 10.74 -7.22
CA ASP A 187 11.83 11.94 -6.46
C ASP A 187 11.84 13.15 -7.41
N LEU A 188 10.92 14.09 -7.22
CA LEU A 188 10.74 15.26 -8.10
C LEU A 188 11.35 16.53 -7.52
N ASP A 189 11.73 16.55 -6.24
CA ASP A 189 12.33 17.70 -5.57
C ASP A 189 13.78 17.48 -5.11
N GLY A 190 14.32 16.27 -5.30
CA GLY A 190 15.69 15.91 -5.01
C GLY A 190 15.97 15.64 -3.53
N ASN A 191 14.94 15.33 -2.74
CA ASN A 191 15.08 15.10 -1.30
C ASN A 191 15.44 13.65 -0.93
N GLY A 192 15.52 12.74 -1.90
CA GLY A 192 15.84 11.33 -1.73
C GLY A 192 14.64 10.42 -1.45
N TYR A 193 13.43 10.96 -1.42
CA TYR A 193 12.18 10.22 -1.22
C TYR A 193 11.28 10.38 -2.45
N ASN A 194 10.59 9.30 -2.81
CA ASN A 194 9.70 9.34 -3.96
C ASN A 194 8.44 10.17 -3.66
N ASP A 195 8.10 11.06 -4.58
CA ASP A 195 6.91 11.90 -4.52
C ASP A 195 5.70 11.20 -5.17
N LEU A 196 4.52 11.77 -4.95
CA LEU A 196 3.25 11.26 -5.47
C LEU A 196 2.50 12.36 -6.26
N VAL A 197 2.19 12.07 -7.52
CA VAL A 197 1.36 12.91 -8.38
C VAL A 197 -0.03 12.30 -8.52
N ILE A 198 -1.06 13.13 -8.35
CA ILE A 198 -2.47 12.72 -8.29
C ILE A 198 -3.30 13.53 -9.26
N GLY A 199 -4.02 12.85 -10.15
CA GLY A 199 -4.97 13.46 -11.07
C GLY A 199 -6.39 13.54 -10.50
N ALA A 200 -7.06 14.66 -10.78
CA ALA A 200 -8.46 14.93 -10.45
C ALA A 200 -9.14 15.53 -11.69
N PHE A 201 -9.44 14.69 -12.69
CA PHE A 201 -9.82 15.15 -14.03
C PHE A 201 -11.11 15.98 -14.04
N ALA A 202 -12.11 15.62 -13.22
CA ALA A 202 -13.37 16.38 -13.15
C ALA A 202 -13.21 17.79 -12.55
N SER A 203 -12.03 18.09 -12.01
CA SER A 203 -11.65 19.40 -11.49
C SER A 203 -10.50 20.04 -12.29
N ASP A 204 -10.11 19.47 -13.43
CA ASP A 204 -9.00 19.94 -14.27
C ASP A 204 -7.70 20.19 -13.46
N THR A 205 -7.44 19.35 -12.45
CA THR A 205 -6.37 19.57 -11.47
C THR A 205 -5.43 18.37 -11.38
N VAL A 206 -4.13 18.66 -11.27
CA VAL A 206 -3.08 17.71 -10.88
C VAL A 206 -2.44 18.21 -9.59
N ILE A 207 -2.27 17.31 -8.64
CA ILE A 207 -1.73 17.59 -7.30
C ILE A 207 -0.39 16.86 -7.17
N LEU A 208 0.65 17.58 -6.75
CA LEU A 208 1.94 17.00 -6.37
C LEU A 208 2.03 16.99 -4.84
N LEU A 209 2.21 15.80 -4.26
CA LEU A 209 2.47 15.58 -2.84
C LEU A 209 3.92 15.15 -2.68
N ARG A 210 4.66 15.92 -1.89
CA ARG A 210 6.07 15.64 -1.63
C ARG A 210 6.25 14.78 -0.40
N ALA A 211 7.06 13.73 -0.51
CA ALA A 211 7.39 12.90 0.65
C ALA A 211 8.23 13.71 1.65
N ARG A 212 8.11 13.36 2.93
CA ARG A 212 8.89 13.99 4.01
C ARG A 212 9.84 12.96 4.61
N PRO A 213 11.06 13.35 5.03
CA PRO A 213 11.95 12.44 5.71
C PRO A 213 11.31 11.82 6.95
N VAL A 214 11.41 10.49 7.08
CA VAL A 214 10.96 9.75 8.26
C VAL A 214 12.11 9.63 9.25
N ILE A 215 11.86 9.96 10.52
CA ILE A 215 12.86 9.92 11.59
C ILE A 215 12.44 8.87 12.63
N TYR A 216 13.29 7.86 12.83
CA TYR A 216 13.13 6.89 13.90
C TYR A 216 13.81 7.39 15.18
N ILE A 217 13.04 7.57 16.25
CA ILE A 217 13.56 7.98 17.56
C ILE A 217 13.51 6.78 18.50
N THR A 218 14.69 6.24 18.83
CA THR A 218 14.83 5.22 19.87
C THR A 218 15.19 5.91 21.18
N ALA A 219 14.24 5.98 22.12
CA ALA A 219 14.48 6.46 23.46
C ALA A 219 14.75 5.25 24.38
N GLN A 220 15.92 5.23 25.02
CA GLN A 220 16.25 4.26 26.06
C GLN A 220 16.44 5.00 27.37
N HIS A 221 15.59 4.71 28.35
CA HIS A 221 15.78 5.17 29.72
C HIS A 221 16.50 4.06 30.49
N ILE A 222 17.78 4.27 30.78
CA ILE A 222 18.57 3.36 31.62
C ILE A 222 18.65 3.99 33.00
N ASP A 223 17.93 3.41 33.96
CA ASP A 223 18.04 3.81 35.35
C ASP A 223 19.13 2.96 36.02
N ASN A 224 20.26 3.58 36.35
CA ASN A 224 21.40 2.88 36.93
C ASN A 224 21.29 2.72 38.46
N ASP A 225 20.32 3.38 39.09
CA ASP A 225 20.06 3.30 40.53
C ASP A 225 18.57 3.12 40.79
N MET A 226 18.08 1.87 40.81
CA MET A 226 16.73 1.54 41.29
C MET A 226 16.59 1.68 42.83
N LYS A 227 17.17 2.71 43.42
CA LYS A 227 16.93 3.10 44.82
C LYS A 227 16.05 4.34 44.84
N ILE A 228 14.75 4.10 44.95
CA ILE A 228 13.80 5.13 45.36
C ILE A 228 14.03 5.34 46.86
N ASP A 229 14.74 6.40 47.22
CA ASP A 229 14.87 6.83 48.61
C ASP A 229 13.53 7.40 49.08
N ILE A 230 12.82 6.65 49.94
CA ILE A 230 11.54 7.09 50.53
C ILE A 230 11.72 8.26 51.51
N ASP A 231 12.96 8.50 51.95
CA ASP A 231 13.33 9.53 52.93
C ASP A 231 14.15 10.68 52.28
N GLY A 232 14.32 10.66 50.96
CA GLY A 232 15.26 11.51 50.21
C GLY A 232 14.85 12.97 50.02
N ASP A 233 13.68 13.38 50.52
CA ASP A 233 13.30 14.78 50.54
C ASP A 233 13.25 15.30 51.99
N SER A 234 14.11 16.28 52.27
CA SER A 234 14.11 17.04 53.53
C SER A 234 12.83 17.84 53.77
N SER A 235 11.82 17.70 52.89
CA SER A 235 10.47 18.24 53.01
C SER A 235 9.42 17.24 53.53
N CYS A 236 9.82 16.06 54.05
CA CYS A 236 8.88 15.18 54.75
C CYS A 236 8.46 15.78 56.09
N PHE A 237 7.37 16.56 56.09
CA PHE A 237 6.65 16.94 57.32
C PHE A 237 6.11 15.67 57.97
N ARG A 238 6.85 15.14 58.95
CA ARG A 238 6.43 14.04 59.83
C ARG A 238 5.30 14.48 60.78
N THR A 239 4.13 14.80 60.23
CA THR A 239 2.88 15.00 60.99
C THR A 239 1.67 14.33 60.36
N ALA A 240 1.84 13.44 59.38
CA ALA A 240 0.75 12.60 58.92
C ALA A 240 0.44 11.51 59.96
N GLN A 241 -0.60 11.75 60.77
CA GLN A 241 -1.22 10.72 61.60
C GLN A 241 -1.84 9.64 60.72
N THR A 242 -1.39 8.40 60.89
CA THR A 242 -2.05 7.21 60.35
C THR A 242 -3.38 7.01 61.06
N TRP A 243 -4.50 7.24 60.37
CA TRP A 243 -5.83 6.85 60.85
C TRP A 243 -6.15 5.45 60.33
N TYR A 244 -6.23 4.48 61.24
CA TYR A 244 -6.81 3.17 60.96
C TYR A 244 -8.34 3.29 61.00
N ALA A 245 -9.00 3.14 59.85
CA ALA A 245 -10.42 2.90 59.78
C ALA A 245 -10.67 1.39 59.63
N HIS A 246 -11.18 0.75 60.68
CA HIS A 246 -11.76 -0.58 60.60
C HIS A 246 -13.13 -0.48 59.93
N LEU A 247 -13.33 -1.16 58.79
CA LEU A 247 -14.67 -1.41 58.25
C LEU A 247 -14.99 -2.90 58.42
N LEU A 248 -15.87 -3.18 59.37
CA LEU A 248 -16.55 -4.45 59.57
C LEU A 248 -17.57 -4.65 58.44
N ILE A 249 -17.52 -5.82 57.80
CA ILE A 249 -18.57 -6.32 56.91
C ILE A 249 -19.47 -7.23 57.76
N HIS A 250 -20.77 -6.93 57.79
CA HIS A 250 -21.83 -7.89 58.10
C HIS A 250 -22.53 -8.26 56.80
#